data_AF-A0A380B852-F1
#
_entry.id   AF-A0A380B852-F1
#
_cell.length_a   1.000
_cell.length_b   1.000
_cell.length_c   1.000
_cell.angle_alpha   90.00
_cell.angle_beta   90.00
_cell.angle_gamma   90.00
#
_symmetry.space_group_name_H-M   'P 1'
#
loop_
_entity.id
_entity.type
_entity.pdbx_description
1 polymer ?
#
loop_
_entity_poly.entity_id
_entity_poly.type
_entity_poly.pdbx_seq_one_letter_code
_entity_poly.pdbx_strand_id
1 'polypeptide(L)'
;MSEINYQALREAAERAIPAMERLLMLPADDDLLSEQELKDYGVDIDALNAFKFLAGPETVLALLDERERNQQYIKSRDQENEDIALTVGKLRVELEAAENNLIDSECHVAELEEALRDKQALLEASEKRIAELEAQTVTVKEVGDA
;
A
#
# COMPACT_ATOMS: atom_id res chain seq x y z
N MET A 1 2.72 12.57 30.47
CA MET A 1 1.32 12.12 30.36
C MET A 1 1.27 10.75 31.01
N SER A 2 0.41 10.53 31.99
CA SER A 2 0.18 9.19 32.51
C SER A 2 -0.51 8.38 31.42
N GLU A 3 0.05 7.23 31.08
CA GLU A 3 -0.54 6.32 30.10
C GLU A 3 -1.86 5.78 30.66
N ILE A 4 -2.95 5.92 29.89
CA ILE A 4 -4.26 5.42 30.30
C ILE A 4 -4.21 3.90 30.28
N ASN A 5 -4.52 3.25 31.41
CA ASN A 5 -4.67 1.80 31.43
C ASN A 5 -6.04 1.42 30.85
N TYR A 6 -6.06 1.21 29.54
CA TYR A 6 -7.25 0.85 28.77
C TYR A 6 -7.93 -0.42 29.27
N GLN A 7 -7.15 -1.44 29.66
CA GLN A 7 -7.70 -2.72 30.11
C GLN A 7 -8.39 -2.56 31.47
N ALA A 8 -7.75 -1.88 32.43
CA ALA A 8 -8.34 -1.64 33.74
C ALA A 8 -9.58 -0.74 33.65
N LEU A 9 -9.56 0.29 32.80
CA LEU A 9 -10.71 1.16 32.57
C LEU A 9 -11.88 0.38 31.95
N ARG A 10 -11.60 -0.50 31.00
CA ARG A 10 -12.60 -1.36 30.36
C ARG A 10 -13.22 -2.35 31.36
N GLU A 11 -12.42 -3.05 32.14
CA GLU A 11 -12.90 -4.00 33.15
C GLU A 11 -13.76 -3.31 34.22
N ALA A 12 -13.34 -2.12 34.68
CA ALA A 12 -14.12 -1.34 35.63
C ALA A 12 -15.44 -0.86 35.03
N ALA A 13 -15.43 -0.42 33.76
CA ALA A 13 -16.65 -0.03 33.05
C ALA A 13 -17.61 -1.21 32.88
N GLU A 14 -17.12 -2.35 32.42
CA GLU A 14 -17.91 -3.57 32.22
C GLU A 14 -18.57 -4.05 33.54
N ARG A 15 -17.86 -3.92 34.66
CA ARG A 15 -18.40 -4.24 35.99
C ARG A 15 -19.39 -3.19 36.50
N ALA A 16 -19.19 -1.91 36.16
CA ALA A 16 -20.06 -0.82 36.60
C ALA A 16 -21.40 -0.77 35.86
N ILE A 17 -21.48 -1.25 34.61
CA ILE A 17 -22.72 -1.28 33.80
C ILE A 17 -23.91 -1.91 34.55
N PRO A 18 -23.83 -3.17 35.03
CA PRO A 18 -24.97 -3.79 35.72
C PRO A 18 -25.32 -3.08 37.05
N ALA A 19 -24.34 -2.48 37.72
CA ALA A 19 -24.58 -1.69 38.92
C ALA A 19 -25.33 -0.39 38.61
N MET A 20 -24.97 0.30 37.52
CA MET A 20 -25.68 1.49 37.02
C MET A 20 -27.11 1.15 36.59
N GLU A 21 -27.31 0.03 35.89
CA GLU A 21 -28.64 -0.43 35.47
C GLU A 21 -29.54 -0.72 36.68
N ARG A 22 -29.02 -1.38 37.72
CA ARG A 22 -29.76 -1.62 38.96
C ARG A 22 -30.09 -0.33 39.69
N LEU A 23 -29.13 0.60 39.79
CA LEU A 23 -29.34 1.90 40.41
C LEU A 23 -30.45 2.69 39.70
N LEU A 24 -30.52 2.63 38.36
CA LEU A 24 -31.55 3.28 37.55
C LEU A 24 -32.94 2.65 37.71
N MET A 25 -33.01 1.36 38.06
CA MET A 25 -34.27 0.64 38.29
C MET A 25 -34.84 0.84 39.70
N LEU A 26 -34.11 1.50 40.60
CA LEU A 26 -34.63 1.80 41.94
C LEU A 26 -35.79 2.80 41.87
N PRO A 27 -36.81 2.66 42.74
CA PRO A 27 -37.83 3.69 42.86
C PRO A 27 -37.15 5.02 43.21
N ALA A 28 -37.44 6.04 42.42
CA ALA A 28 -36.93 7.40 42.62
C ALA A 28 -37.69 8.10 43.77
N ASP A 29 -37.79 7.44 44.92
CA ASP A 29 -38.33 8.07 46.12
C ASP A 29 -37.33 9.14 46.59
N ASP A 30 -37.83 10.29 47.06
CA ASP A 30 -37.03 11.48 47.43
C ASP A 30 -36.06 11.26 48.62
N ASP A 31 -36.04 10.07 49.20
CA ASP A 31 -35.16 9.71 50.30
C ASP A 31 -33.78 9.27 49.80
N LEU A 32 -32.74 9.94 50.29
CA LEU A 32 -31.35 9.57 50.01
C LEU A 32 -31.06 8.17 50.60
N LEU A 33 -30.97 7.17 49.72
CA LEU A 33 -30.53 5.82 50.10
C LEU A 33 -29.05 5.84 50.53
N SER A 34 -28.75 5.20 51.66
CA SER A 34 -27.39 4.95 52.11
C SER A 34 -26.69 3.90 51.24
N GLU A 35 -25.34 3.85 51.28
CA GLU A 35 -24.58 2.82 50.56
C GLU A 35 -24.97 1.40 51.00
N GLN A 36 -25.34 1.21 52.27
CA GLN A 36 -25.77 -0.08 52.78
C GLN A 36 -27.12 -0.49 52.18
N GLU A 37 -28.07 0.43 52.10
CA GLU A 37 -29.38 0.19 51.46
C GLU A 37 -29.20 -0.12 49.97
N LEU A 38 -28.34 0.63 49.26
CA LEU A 38 -28.04 0.35 47.86
C LEU A 38 -27.42 -1.03 47.65
N LYS A 39 -26.53 -1.47 48.56
CA LYS A 39 -25.97 -2.83 48.55
C LYS A 39 -27.05 -3.89 48.83
N ASP A 40 -28.00 -3.61 49.72
CA ASP A 40 -29.12 -4.49 50.02
C ASP A 40 -30.11 -4.61 48.84
N TYR A 41 -30.24 -3.56 48.02
CA TYR A 41 -30.91 -3.60 46.71
C TYR A 41 -30.08 -4.29 45.60
N GLY A 42 -28.89 -4.79 45.93
CA GLY A 42 -28.01 -5.50 45.02
C GLY A 42 -27.20 -4.60 44.08
N VAL A 43 -27.07 -3.31 44.37
CA VAL A 43 -26.17 -2.42 43.61
C VAL A 43 -24.73 -2.68 44.04
N ASP A 44 -23.85 -3.02 43.10
CA ASP A 44 -22.39 -3.14 43.35
C ASP A 44 -21.77 -1.74 43.38
N ILE A 45 -21.84 -1.09 44.54
CA ILE A 45 -21.28 0.25 44.80
C ILE A 45 -19.75 0.27 44.63
N ASP A 46 -19.08 -0.85 44.92
CA ASP A 46 -17.62 -0.93 44.82
C ASP A 46 -17.20 -0.90 43.33
N ALA A 47 -17.97 -1.53 42.44
CA ALA A 47 -17.79 -1.42 40.99
C ALA A 47 -17.99 0.02 40.47
N LEU A 48 -19.03 0.71 40.95
CA LEU A 48 -19.29 2.11 40.58
C LEU A 48 -18.17 3.05 41.01
N ASN A 49 -17.68 2.89 42.24
CA ASN A 49 -16.59 3.68 42.78
C ASN A 49 -15.27 3.41 42.05
N ALA A 50 -14.98 2.15 41.73
CA ALA A 50 -13.80 1.79 40.94
C ALA A 50 -13.82 2.42 39.54
N PHE A 51 -14.96 2.37 38.85
CA PHE A 51 -15.12 3.03 37.56
C PHE A 51 -15.00 4.56 37.68
N LYS A 52 -15.68 5.19 38.65
CA LYS A 52 -15.61 6.63 38.89
C LYS A 52 -14.18 7.13 39.13
N PHE A 53 -13.37 6.34 39.83
CA PHE A 53 -11.96 6.68 40.07
C PHE A 53 -11.11 6.58 38.80
N LEU A 54 -11.31 5.53 38.00
CA LEU A 54 -10.55 5.30 36.77
C LEU A 54 -10.99 6.21 35.61
N ALA A 55 -12.29 6.50 35.51
CA ALA A 55 -12.92 7.32 34.49
C ALA A 55 -13.10 8.79 34.95
N GLY A 56 -12.13 9.31 35.70
CA GLY A 56 -12.13 10.72 36.12
C GLY A 56 -12.04 11.68 34.93
N PRO A 57 -12.34 12.98 35.13
CA PRO A 57 -12.30 14.00 34.07
C PRO A 57 -10.98 14.02 33.29
N GLU A 58 -9.84 13.84 33.97
CA GLU A 58 -8.52 13.80 33.35
C GLU A 58 -8.36 12.61 32.39
N THR A 59 -8.84 11.42 32.79
CA THR A 59 -8.83 10.24 31.93
C THR A 59 -9.74 10.44 30.72
N VAL A 60 -10.94 11.01 30.93
CA VAL A 60 -11.89 11.28 29.84
C VAL A 60 -11.32 12.28 28.84
N LEU A 61 -10.70 13.37 29.30
CA LEU A 61 -10.04 14.34 28.43
C LEU A 61 -8.89 13.70 27.65
N ALA A 62 -8.04 12.91 28.30
CA ALA A 62 -6.94 12.23 27.63
C ALA A 62 -7.42 11.24 26.55
N LEU A 63 -8.54 10.54 26.78
CA LEU A 63 -9.18 9.67 25.77
C LEU A 63 -9.72 10.47 24.58
N LEU A 64 -10.31 11.64 24.83
CA LEU A 64 -10.82 12.52 23.77
C LEU A 64 -9.67 13.10 22.93
N ASP A 65 -8.61 13.58 23.57
CA ASP A 65 -7.41 14.10 22.91
C ASP A 65 -6.70 13.02 22.09
N GLU A 66 -6.61 11.79 22.60
CA GLU A 66 -6.07 10.66 21.86
C GLU A 66 -6.95 10.28 20.67
N ARG A 67 -8.26 10.24 20.86
CA ARG A 67 -9.21 9.98 19.77
C ARG A 67 -9.09 11.02 18.66
N GLU A 68 -8.99 12.30 19.01
CA GLU A 68 -8.84 13.37 18.02
C GLU A 68 -7.52 13.24 17.24
N ARG A 69 -6.40 13.03 17.94
CA ARG A 69 -5.10 12.78 17.29
C ARG A 69 -5.14 11.57 16.36
N ASN A 70 -5.77 10.47 16.78
CA ASN A 70 -5.91 9.27 15.96
C ASN A 70 -6.76 9.51 14.71
N GLN A 71 -7.83 10.32 14.81
CA GLN A 71 -8.64 10.70 13.66
C GLN A 71 -7.87 11.57 12.66
N GLN A 72 -7.07 12.51 13.15
CA GLN A 72 -6.20 13.32 12.29
C GLN A 72 -5.14 12.48 11.59
N TYR A 73 -4.54 11.51 12.30
CA TYR A 73 -3.58 10.57 11.72
C TYR A 73 -4.20 9.74 10.59
N ILE A 74 -5.41 9.19 10.80
CA ILE A 74 -6.12 8.41 9.77
C ILE A 74 -6.35 9.27 8.52
N LYS A 75 -6.84 10.51 8.67
CA LYS A 75 -7.05 11.43 7.54
C LYS A 75 -5.75 11.70 6.77
N SER A 76 -4.65 11.95 7.47
CA SER A 76 -3.35 12.18 6.83
C SER A 76 -2.86 10.94 6.07
N ARG A 77 -3.07 9.74 6.63
CA ARG A 77 -2.71 8.48 5.98
C ARG A 77 -3.56 8.18 4.77
N ASP A 78 -4.86 8.48 4.83
CA ASP A 78 -5.76 8.31 3.69
C ASP A 78 -5.35 9.23 2.52
N GLN A 79 -5.00 10.48 2.82
CA GLN A 79 -4.48 11.40 1.80
C GLN A 79 -3.16 10.92 1.19
N GLU A 80 -2.22 10.49 2.04
CA GLU A 80 -0.94 9.95 1.57
C GLU A 80 -1.14 8.72 0.68
N ASN A 81 -2.05 7.82 1.06
CA ASN A 81 -2.36 6.63 0.28
C ASN A 81 -3.01 6.98 -1.08
N GLU A 82 -3.85 8.02 -1.13
CA GLU A 82 -4.42 8.52 -2.38
C GLU A 82 -3.32 9.08 -3.30
N ASP A 83 -2.42 9.90 -2.77
CA ASP A 83 -1.30 10.47 -3.52
C ASP A 83 -0.35 9.38 -4.06
N ILE A 84 -0.11 8.33 -3.26
CA ILE A 84 0.65 7.15 -3.67
C ILE A 84 -0.09 6.41 -4.79
N ALA A 85 -1.39 6.18 -4.66
CA ALA A 85 -2.18 5.48 -5.68
C ALA A 85 -2.16 6.23 -7.02
N LEU A 86 -2.28 7.56 -6.99
CA LEU A 86 -2.17 8.40 -8.17
C LEU A 86 -0.78 8.32 -8.82
N THR A 87 0.27 8.36 -8.01
CA THR A 87 1.66 8.28 -8.50
C THR A 87 1.96 6.91 -9.11
N VAL A 88 1.58 5.83 -8.43
CA VAL A 88 1.73 4.46 -8.95
C VAL A 88 0.92 4.27 -10.23
N GLY A 89 -0.28 4.86 -10.31
CA GLY A 89 -1.10 4.86 -11.52
C GLY A 89 -0.38 5.48 -12.71
N LYS A 90 0.23 6.67 -12.53
CA LYS A 90 1.02 7.34 -13.57
C LYS A 90 2.22 6.51 -14.02
N LEU A 91 2.99 5.99 -13.07
CA LEU A 91 4.18 5.18 -13.37
C LEU A 91 3.84 3.91 -14.13
N ARG A 92 2.68 3.29 -13.87
CA ARG A 92 2.21 2.12 -14.63
C ARG A 92 1.95 2.46 -16.09
N VAL A 93 1.29 3.59 -16.35
CA VAL A 93 1.02 4.06 -17.72
C VAL A 93 2.32 4.41 -18.44
N GLU A 94 3.24 5.10 -17.77
CA GLU A 94 4.55 5.43 -18.33
C GLU A 94 5.37 4.18 -18.64
N LEU A 95 5.34 3.17 -17.75
CA LEU A 95 6.02 1.89 -17.96
C LEU A 95 5.43 1.15 -19.17
N GLU A 96 4.12 1.04 -19.26
CA GLU A 96 3.45 0.39 -20.40
C GLU A 96 3.78 1.09 -21.73
N ALA A 97 3.82 2.42 -21.75
CA ALA A 97 4.23 3.17 -22.92
C ALA A 97 5.70 2.90 -23.31
N ALA A 98 6.60 2.82 -22.32
CA ALA A 98 8.01 2.52 -22.57
C ALA A 98 8.22 1.07 -23.07
N GLU A 99 7.48 0.11 -22.51
CA GLU A 99 7.50 -1.29 -22.94
C GLU A 99 7.03 -1.44 -24.40
N ASN A 100 5.93 -0.77 -24.78
CA ASN A 100 5.46 -0.79 -26.17
C ASN A 100 6.48 -0.20 -27.15
N ASN A 101 7.11 0.93 -26.80
CA ASN A 101 8.16 1.52 -27.63
C ASN A 101 9.39 0.60 -27.77
N LEU A 102 9.72 -0.16 -26.72
CA LEU A 102 10.81 -1.13 -26.78
C LEU A 102 10.49 -2.25 -27.77
N ILE A 103 9.27 -2.80 -27.71
CA ILE A 103 8.80 -3.83 -28.63
C ILE A 103 8.86 -3.34 -30.09
N ASP A 104 8.38 -2.11 -30.35
CA ASP A 104 8.43 -1.50 -31.68
C ASP A 104 9.88 -1.38 -32.20
N SER A 105 10.80 -0.96 -31.32
CA SER A 105 12.22 -0.85 -31.63
C SER A 105 12.88 -2.21 -31.87
N GLU A 106 12.55 -3.22 -31.07
CA GLU A 106 13.05 -4.60 -31.25
C GLU A 106 12.61 -5.17 -32.59
N CYS A 107 11.36 -4.92 -32.99
CA CYS A 107 10.84 -5.31 -34.31
C CYS A 107 11.64 -4.64 -35.44
N HIS A 108 11.87 -3.33 -35.36
CA HIS A 108 12.67 -2.60 -36.37
C HIS A 108 14.11 -3.11 -36.46
N VAL A 109 14.74 -3.45 -35.33
CA VAL A 109 16.09 -4.02 -35.32
C VAL A 109 16.11 -5.38 -36.02
N ALA A 110 15.13 -6.24 -35.76
CA ALA A 110 15.04 -7.55 -36.41
C ALA A 110 14.90 -7.43 -37.94
N GLU A 111 14.07 -6.50 -38.43
CA GLU A 111 13.94 -6.21 -39.87
C GLU A 111 15.26 -5.74 -40.49
N LEU A 112 15.99 -4.86 -39.81
CA LEU A 112 17.30 -4.38 -40.28
C LEU A 112 18.36 -5.48 -40.30
N GLU A 113 18.35 -6.38 -39.32
CA GLU A 113 19.26 -7.53 -39.27
C GLU A 113 18.99 -8.53 -40.40
N GLU A 114 17.73 -8.76 -40.76
CA GLU A 114 17.36 -9.56 -41.94
C GLU A 114 17.85 -8.91 -43.23
N ALA A 115 17.57 -7.62 -43.44
CA ALA A 115 18.02 -6.89 -44.62
C ALA A 115 19.55 -6.85 -44.75
N LEU A 116 20.26 -6.77 -43.61
CA LEU A 116 21.73 -6.82 -43.58
C LEU A 116 22.26 -8.20 -44.00
N ARG A 117 21.64 -9.29 -43.53
CA ARG A 117 21.99 -10.66 -43.92
C ARG A 117 21.81 -10.87 -45.42
N ASP A 118 20.69 -10.41 -45.99
CA ASP A 118 20.46 -10.49 -47.43
C ASP A 118 21.52 -9.73 -48.24
N LYS A 119 21.88 -8.52 -47.81
CA LYS A 119 22.94 -7.73 -48.45
C LYS A 119 24.31 -8.42 -48.37
N GLN A 120 24.64 -9.03 -47.24
CA GLN A 120 25.89 -9.78 -47.07
C GLN A 120 25.94 -10.97 -48.03
N ALA A 121 24.84 -11.73 -48.17
CA ALA A 121 24.77 -12.84 -49.11
C ALA A 121 24.95 -12.38 -50.58
N LEU A 122 24.35 -11.26 -50.96
CA LEU A 122 24.54 -10.66 -52.29
C LEU A 122 25.98 -10.19 -52.52
N LEU A 123 26.62 -9.60 -51.50
CA LEU A 123 28.01 -9.17 -51.57
C LEU A 123 28.94 -10.37 -51.77
N GLU A 124 28.80 -11.42 -50.96
CA GLU A 124 29.59 -12.65 -51.09
C GLU A 124 29.41 -13.30 -52.47
N ALA A 125 28.18 -13.32 -53.00
CA ALA A 125 27.91 -13.82 -54.35
C ALA A 125 28.59 -12.95 -55.42
N SER A 126 28.58 -11.63 -55.26
CA SER A 126 29.26 -10.72 -56.18
C SER A 126 30.78 -10.88 -56.12
N GLU A 127 31.36 -11.01 -54.92
CA GLU A 127 32.80 -11.23 -54.72
C GLU A 127 33.27 -12.52 -55.38
N LYS A 128 32.52 -13.62 -55.22
CA LYS A 128 32.81 -14.89 -55.91
C LYS A 128 32.79 -14.73 -57.43
N ARG A 129 31.80 -14.02 -57.96
CA ARG A 129 31.70 -13.77 -59.41
C ARG A 129 32.83 -12.91 -59.94
N ILE A 130 33.29 -11.92 -59.18
CA ILE A 130 34.45 -11.11 -59.54
C ILE A 130 35.71 -11.99 -59.58
N ALA A 131 35.94 -12.80 -58.56
CA ALA A 131 37.09 -13.70 -58.52
C ALA A 131 37.12 -14.70 -59.70
N GLU A 132 35.96 -15.26 -60.08
CA GLU A 132 35.83 -16.12 -61.26
C GLU A 132 36.15 -15.39 -62.56
N LEU A 133 35.64 -14.17 -62.74
CA LEU A 133 35.91 -13.34 -63.92
C LEU A 133 37.39 -12.96 -63.99
N GLU A 134 37.99 -12.55 -62.87
CA GLU A 134 39.42 -12.23 -62.79
C GLU A 134 40.28 -13.44 -63.19
N ALA A 135 39.98 -14.64 -62.69
CA ALA A 135 40.67 -15.87 -63.07
C ALA A 135 40.56 -16.17 -64.58
N GLN A 136 39.38 -15.98 -65.19
CA GLN A 136 39.19 -16.16 -66.64
C GLN A 136 39.95 -15.12 -67.46
N THR A 137 40.06 -13.87 -66.99
CA THR A 137 40.84 -12.84 -67.72
C THR A 137 42.35 -13.11 -67.69
N VAL A 138 42.86 -13.75 -66.64
CA VAL A 138 44.28 -14.14 -66.55
C VAL A 138 44.58 -15.25 -67.56
N THR A 139 43.75 -16.29 -67.65
CA THR A 139 43.99 -17.41 -68.58
C THR A 139 43.91 -16.99 -70.05
N VAL A 140 43.01 -16.07 -70.41
CA VAL A 140 42.92 -15.56 -71.79
C VAL A 140 44.16 -14.76 -72.19
N LYS A 141 44.76 -14.01 -71.27
CA LYS A 141 46.02 -13.28 -71.55
C LYS A 141 47.19 -14.24 -71.78
N GLU A 142 47.30 -15.30 -70.99
CA GLU A 142 48.36 -16.31 -71.15
C GLU A 142 48.30 -17.06 -72.49
N VAL A 143 47.11 -17.24 -73.07
CA VAL A 143 46.92 -17.91 -74.37
C VAL A 143 47.09 -16.96 -75.56
N GLY A 144 46.92 -15.64 -75.38
CA GLY A 144 47.06 -14.64 -76.43
C GLY A 144 48.49 -14.19 -76.71
N ASP A 145 49.42 -14.39 -75.77
CA ASP A 145 50.84 -14.00 -75.88
C ASP A 145 51.76 -15.17 -76.34
N ALA A 146 51.18 -16.33 -76.70
CA ALA A 146 51.87 -17.53 -77.22
C ALA A 146 51.71 -17.68 -78.74
#